data_AF-A0A3R5YZN0-F1
#
_entry.id   AF-A0A3R5YZN0-F1
#
_cell.length_a   1.000
_cell.length_b   1.000
_cell.length_c   1.000
_cell.angle_alpha   90.00
_cell.angle_beta   90.00
_cell.angle_gamma   90.00
#
_symmetry.space_group_name_H-M   'P 1'
#
loop_
_entity.id
_entity.type
_entity.pdbx_description
1 polymer ?
#
loop_
_entity_poly.entity_id
_entity_poly.type
_entity_poly.pdbx_seq_one_letter_code
_entity_poly.pdbx_strand_id
1 'polypeptide(L)'
;MTADDDYLNFYIESAKKEYGNKYDSLRFLTPEEAVSAVLQRKELLDSLKNKIKWDYSGTKADCENLSPGCRLCGSGEWSCLFINNKCNCACFYCPASQDEKGVPATNTVTFPAPEEYAAYLKKFGFKGASISGGEPLLTPKLTLAFIRAIKKALGGSIYLWMYTNGTLADDEILTQLRDAGLDEIRFDIGATSYKLDNLKRACGVIPTVTVEIPAVPEEKELLRKLMPELADCGVKHLNLHQLRLTPYNFEKLIKRNYTYIHGERVTVLESELTALELIKYGKDNNISLPVNYCSFVYKNRFQAVGARRRNAAFIMKDYEALTGNGHIRTVSIKGDRAGEIAAPFTDGRLFMLNGSELFVHSSLLAGLDLSGLQMTVRYSAARQLGSVSYHNPFMEVKVTKSKKITVERYRTGGDIILEADEAACFAGTGVMPVRLAAYEQINEGLQEYV
;
A
#
# COMPACT_ATOMS: atom_id res chain seq x y z
N MET A 1 -18.94 25.53 -2.53
CA MET A 1 -18.29 24.21 -2.52
C MET A 1 -17.06 24.37 -1.65
N THR A 2 -17.05 23.71 -0.50
CA THR A 2 -15.87 23.67 0.38
C THR A 2 -14.82 22.74 -0.23
N ALA A 3 -13.58 22.77 0.26
CA ALA A 3 -12.54 21.83 -0.19
C ALA A 3 -12.94 20.34 -0.01
N ASP A 4 -13.87 20.07 0.92
CA ASP A 4 -14.41 18.73 1.18
C ASP A 4 -15.40 18.29 0.07
N ASP A 5 -16.16 19.22 -0.51
CA ASP A 5 -17.10 18.92 -1.61
C ASP A 5 -16.35 18.49 -2.89
N ASP A 6 -15.25 19.18 -3.22
CA ASP A 6 -14.43 18.84 -4.38
C ASP A 6 -13.72 17.50 -4.22
N TYR A 7 -13.29 17.18 -2.98
CA TYR A 7 -12.64 15.93 -2.63
C TYR A 7 -13.59 14.73 -2.73
N LEU A 8 -14.82 14.87 -2.22
CA LEU A 8 -15.85 13.84 -2.31
C LEU A 8 -16.28 13.60 -3.77
N ASN A 9 -16.52 14.67 -4.52
CA ASN A 9 -16.91 14.59 -5.93
C ASN A 9 -15.87 13.83 -6.77
N PHE A 10 -14.57 14.04 -6.52
CA PHE A 10 -13.52 13.29 -7.21
C PHE A 10 -13.65 11.76 -7.03
N TYR A 11 -13.90 11.29 -5.81
CA TYR A 11 -14.04 9.86 -5.55
C TYR A 11 -15.37 9.29 -6.06
N ILE A 12 -16.44 10.08 -6.01
CA ILE A 12 -17.73 9.71 -6.63
C ILE A 12 -17.52 9.44 -8.12
N GLU A 13 -16.90 10.36 -8.85
CA GLU A 13 -16.65 10.20 -10.28
C GLU A 13 -15.70 9.04 -10.58
N SER A 14 -14.67 8.85 -9.75
CA SER A 14 -13.79 7.67 -9.85
C SER A 14 -14.55 6.35 -9.64
N ALA A 15 -15.46 6.29 -8.66
CA ALA A 15 -16.26 5.11 -8.38
C ALA A 15 -17.28 4.85 -9.48
N LYS A 16 -17.98 5.88 -9.98
CA LYS A 16 -18.87 5.76 -11.14
C LYS A 16 -18.13 5.20 -12.36
N LYS A 17 -16.89 5.62 -12.59
CA LYS A 17 -16.06 5.08 -13.67
C LYS A 17 -15.69 3.60 -13.44
N GLU A 18 -15.44 3.19 -12.21
CA GLU A 18 -15.08 1.80 -11.87
C GLU A 18 -16.27 0.84 -11.96
N TYR A 19 -17.46 1.28 -11.53
CA TYR A 19 -18.66 0.42 -11.42
C TYR A 19 -19.70 0.64 -12.53
N GLY A 20 -19.60 1.72 -13.30
CA GLY A 20 -20.57 2.08 -14.33
C GLY A 20 -21.99 2.13 -13.78
N ASN A 21 -22.94 1.56 -14.52
CA ASN A 21 -24.37 1.51 -14.15
C ASN A 21 -24.64 0.75 -12.83
N LYS A 22 -23.67 -0.02 -12.32
CA LYS A 22 -23.83 -0.72 -11.04
C LYS A 22 -23.66 0.20 -9.84
N TYR A 23 -23.03 1.37 -10.02
CA TYR A 23 -22.77 2.32 -8.94
C TYR A 23 -24.04 2.71 -8.18
N ASP A 24 -25.12 3.02 -8.89
CA ASP A 24 -26.38 3.49 -8.28
C ASP A 24 -27.14 2.41 -7.50
N SER A 25 -26.72 1.14 -7.61
CA SER A 25 -27.29 0.05 -6.81
C SER A 25 -26.63 -0.10 -5.44
N LEU A 26 -25.56 0.64 -5.16
CA LEU A 26 -24.87 0.61 -3.88
C LEU A 26 -25.64 1.43 -2.84
N ARG A 27 -25.83 0.83 -1.66
CA ARG A 27 -26.30 1.56 -0.48
C ARG A 27 -25.13 2.34 0.14
N PHE A 28 -24.92 3.56 -0.34
CA PHE A 28 -23.97 4.49 0.27
C PHE A 28 -24.51 5.02 1.59
N LEU A 29 -23.59 5.35 2.49
CA LEU A 29 -23.86 5.99 3.77
C LEU A 29 -24.60 7.32 3.55
N THR A 30 -25.73 7.52 4.23
CA THR A 30 -26.41 8.83 4.17
C THR A 30 -25.81 9.81 5.18
N PRO A 31 -26.00 11.13 5.00
CA PRO A 31 -25.53 12.13 5.98
C PRO A 31 -26.08 11.89 7.40
N GLU A 32 -27.32 11.44 7.55
CA GLU A 32 -27.94 11.13 8.84
C GLU A 32 -27.29 9.90 9.50
N GLU A 33 -27.05 8.85 8.70
CA GLU A 33 -26.34 7.65 9.17
C GLU A 33 -24.88 7.96 9.53
N ALA A 34 -24.23 8.87 8.79
CA ALA A 34 -22.85 9.28 9.01
C ALA A 34 -22.65 9.89 10.40
N VAL A 35 -23.59 10.70 10.90
CA VAL A 35 -23.53 11.25 12.27
C VAL A 35 -23.42 10.11 13.30
N SER A 36 -24.28 9.10 13.17
CA SER A 36 -24.29 7.96 14.09
C SER A 36 -23.02 7.12 13.97
N ALA A 37 -22.56 6.87 12.75
CA ALA A 37 -21.34 6.12 12.48
C ALA A 37 -20.09 6.83 13.03
N VAL A 38 -20.00 8.15 12.89
CA VAL A 38 -18.90 8.96 13.43
C VAL A 38 -18.88 8.91 14.95
N LEU A 39 -20.04 9.01 15.60
CA LEU A 39 -20.15 8.88 17.06
C LEU A 39 -19.70 7.49 17.53
N GLN A 40 -20.16 6.43 16.86
CA GLN A 40 -19.76 5.06 17.18
C GLN A 40 -18.25 4.85 17.00
N ARG A 41 -17.68 5.31 15.88
CA ARG A 41 -16.23 5.25 15.64
C ARG A 41 -15.49 6.02 16.73
N LYS A 42 -15.94 7.22 17.06
CA LYS A 42 -15.32 8.07 18.09
C LYS A 42 -15.31 7.37 19.45
N GLU A 43 -16.41 6.77 19.87
CA GLU A 43 -16.48 6.01 21.12
C GLU A 43 -15.46 4.86 21.16
N LEU A 44 -15.36 4.09 20.06
CA LEU A 44 -14.38 3.01 19.94
C LEU A 44 -12.95 3.55 20.03
N LEU A 45 -12.63 4.60 19.28
CA LEU A 45 -11.30 5.23 19.29
C LEU A 45 -10.94 5.81 20.66
N ASP A 46 -11.88 6.49 21.32
CA ASP A 46 -11.69 7.06 22.65
C ASP A 46 -11.45 5.94 23.69
N SER A 47 -12.17 4.82 23.59
CA SER A 47 -11.97 3.64 24.45
C SER A 47 -10.60 2.97 24.28
N LEU A 48 -9.94 3.23 23.13
CA LEU A 48 -8.65 2.66 22.73
C LEU A 48 -7.47 3.63 22.89
N LYS A 49 -7.71 4.93 23.09
CA LYS A 49 -6.72 6.03 23.03
C LYS A 49 -5.41 5.78 23.81
N ASN A 50 -5.49 5.07 24.94
CA ASN A 50 -4.34 4.74 25.79
C ASN A 50 -4.04 3.23 25.87
N LYS A 51 -4.68 2.41 25.04
CA LYS A 51 -4.53 0.94 25.02
C LYS A 51 -3.80 0.41 23.78
N ILE A 52 -3.68 1.23 22.75
CA ILE A 52 -3.04 0.88 21.48
C ILE A 52 -2.13 1.99 20.98
N LYS A 53 -1.14 1.61 20.17
CA LYS A 53 -0.31 2.57 19.44
C LYS A 53 -0.87 2.79 18.04
N TRP A 54 -1.05 4.05 17.65
CA TRP A 54 -1.31 4.44 16.27
C TRP A 54 0.00 4.82 15.58
N ASP A 55 0.12 4.48 14.30
CA ASP A 55 1.27 4.84 13.47
C ASP A 55 0.80 5.02 12.00
N TYR A 56 1.74 5.29 11.10
CA TYR A 56 1.49 5.46 9.67
C TYR A 56 0.46 6.56 9.42
N SER A 57 0.76 7.77 9.90
CA SER A 57 -0.11 8.95 9.78
C SER A 57 -1.52 8.70 10.33
N GLY A 58 -1.65 7.95 11.42
CA GLY A 58 -2.94 7.66 12.05
C GLY A 58 -3.85 6.72 11.25
N THR A 59 -3.31 5.99 10.27
CA THR A 59 -4.11 5.10 9.41
C THR A 59 -4.09 3.64 9.85
N LYS A 60 -3.20 3.26 10.77
CA LYS A 60 -3.06 1.87 11.24
C LYS A 60 -3.26 1.75 12.74
N ALA A 61 -4.23 0.92 13.15
CA ALA A 61 -4.57 0.72 14.55
C ALA A 61 -3.84 -0.52 15.13
N ASP A 62 -3.35 -0.32 16.35
CA ASP A 62 -2.41 -1.14 17.13
C ASP A 62 -1.13 -1.54 16.40
N CYS A 63 -0.14 -0.64 16.47
CA CYS A 63 1.19 -0.79 15.91
C CYS A 63 2.24 -1.30 16.91
N GLU A 64 1.82 -1.65 18.13
CA GLU A 64 2.73 -2.08 19.21
C GLU A 64 3.43 -3.39 18.80
N ASN A 65 2.64 -4.39 18.41
CA ASN A 65 3.10 -5.74 18.09
C ASN A 65 2.74 -6.17 16.64
N LEU A 66 3.09 -5.34 15.65
CA LEU A 66 2.93 -5.71 14.24
C LEU A 66 3.90 -6.81 13.83
N SER A 67 3.43 -7.72 12.97
CA SER A 67 4.32 -8.65 12.29
C SER A 67 5.38 -7.91 11.47
N PRO A 68 6.59 -8.47 11.32
CA PRO A 68 7.63 -7.84 10.50
C PRO A 68 7.16 -7.54 9.07
N GLY A 69 6.37 -8.43 8.46
CA GLY A 69 5.79 -8.20 7.14
C GLY A 69 4.81 -7.01 7.10
N CYS A 70 4.02 -6.78 8.16
CA CYS A 70 3.16 -5.59 8.26
C CYS A 70 3.97 -4.30 8.34
N ARG A 71 5.09 -4.28 9.07
CA ARG A 71 5.97 -3.10 9.14
C ARG A 71 6.62 -2.79 7.79
N LEU A 72 7.08 -3.82 7.08
CA LEU A 72 7.67 -3.73 5.74
C LEU A 72 6.67 -3.29 4.67
N CYS A 73 5.40 -3.67 4.81
CA CYS A 73 4.31 -3.18 3.96
C CYS A 73 4.15 -1.65 4.12
N GLY A 74 4.13 -1.18 5.37
CA GLY A 74 3.96 0.25 5.66
C GLY A 74 5.18 1.11 5.37
N SER A 75 6.40 0.56 5.47
CA SER A 75 7.62 1.27 5.05
C SER A 75 7.81 1.31 3.53
N GLY A 76 7.01 0.54 2.78
CA GLY A 76 7.15 0.45 1.34
C GLY A 76 8.43 -0.27 0.92
N GLU A 77 8.86 -1.29 1.66
CA GLU A 77 10.08 -2.06 1.40
C GLU A 77 9.79 -3.51 1.00
N TRP A 78 8.54 -3.79 0.62
CA TRP A 78 8.03 -5.11 0.28
C TRP A 78 7.59 -5.25 -1.18
N SER A 79 7.81 -6.44 -1.76
CA SER A 79 7.27 -6.88 -3.04
C SER A 79 6.37 -8.10 -2.87
N CYS A 80 5.17 -8.07 -3.47
CA CYS A 80 4.28 -9.22 -3.56
C CYS A 80 4.50 -9.96 -4.89
N LEU A 81 4.74 -11.27 -4.83
CA LEU A 81 4.70 -12.16 -5.98
C LEU A 81 3.40 -12.98 -5.95
N PHE A 82 2.55 -12.78 -6.96
CA PHE A 82 1.46 -13.69 -7.27
C PHE A 82 2.06 -14.90 -7.99
N ILE A 83 2.18 -16.05 -7.30
CA ILE A 83 2.85 -17.25 -7.83
C ILE A 83 2.02 -17.96 -8.90
N ASN A 84 0.71 -17.80 -8.81
CA ASN A 84 -0.30 -18.25 -9.76
C ASN A 84 -1.55 -17.35 -9.59
N ASN A 85 -2.53 -17.47 -10.48
CA ASN A 85 -3.82 -16.80 -10.37
C ASN A 85 -4.96 -17.82 -10.25
N LYS A 86 -4.73 -18.91 -9.50
CA LYS A 86 -5.69 -20.01 -9.34
C LYS A 86 -5.97 -20.28 -7.87
N CYS A 87 -7.24 -20.38 -7.48
CA CYS A 87 -7.67 -20.73 -6.13
C CYS A 87 -8.66 -21.89 -6.14
N ASN A 88 -8.69 -22.68 -5.07
CA ASN A 88 -9.65 -23.75 -4.83
C ASN A 88 -10.78 -23.35 -3.85
N CYS A 89 -10.81 -22.08 -3.42
CA CYS A 89 -11.86 -21.49 -2.60
C CYS A 89 -12.62 -20.42 -3.39
N ALA A 90 -13.85 -20.11 -2.96
CA ALA A 90 -14.75 -19.18 -3.66
C ALA A 90 -15.25 -18.05 -2.74
N CYS A 91 -14.37 -17.52 -1.88
CA CYS A 91 -14.70 -16.51 -0.87
C CYS A 91 -15.49 -15.34 -1.48
N PHE A 92 -16.53 -14.89 -0.77
CA PHE A 92 -17.39 -13.83 -1.28
C PHE A 92 -16.68 -12.47 -1.40
N TYR A 93 -15.67 -12.26 -0.57
CA TYR A 93 -14.87 -11.04 -0.50
C TYR A 93 -13.64 -11.06 -1.41
N CYS A 94 -13.38 -12.17 -2.14
CA CYS A 94 -12.22 -12.29 -3.00
C CYS A 94 -12.19 -11.13 -4.02
N PRO A 95 -11.11 -10.33 -4.10
CA PRO A 95 -11.14 -9.05 -4.83
C PRO A 95 -10.86 -9.18 -6.34
N ALA A 96 -10.55 -10.36 -6.85
CA ALA A 96 -10.18 -10.61 -8.24
C ALA A 96 -10.46 -12.07 -8.63
N SER A 97 -10.58 -12.33 -9.94
CA SER A 97 -10.68 -13.71 -10.46
C SER A 97 -9.42 -14.51 -10.15
N GLN A 98 -9.62 -15.80 -9.86
CA GLN A 98 -8.56 -16.75 -9.51
C GLN A 98 -8.79 -18.10 -10.19
N ASP A 99 -9.02 -18.06 -11.50
CA ASP A 99 -9.49 -19.21 -12.27
C ASP A 99 -8.40 -19.85 -13.15
N GLU A 100 -7.24 -19.19 -13.32
CA GLU A 100 -6.21 -19.58 -14.29
C GLU A 100 -4.80 -19.67 -13.70
N LYS A 101 -4.02 -20.64 -14.17
CA LYS A 101 -2.60 -20.72 -13.80
C LYS A 101 -1.81 -19.67 -14.58
N GLY A 102 -1.67 -18.48 -14.00
CA GLY A 102 -0.80 -17.42 -14.50
C GLY A 102 0.68 -17.70 -14.29
N VAL A 103 1.53 -16.99 -15.05
CA VAL A 103 2.98 -16.90 -14.81
C VAL A 103 3.21 -16.11 -13.52
N PRO A 104 4.18 -16.49 -12.66
CA PRO A 104 4.48 -15.72 -11.47
C PRO A 104 4.75 -14.26 -11.81
N ALA A 105 4.12 -13.34 -11.09
CA ALA A 105 4.20 -11.92 -11.41
C ALA A 105 3.99 -11.02 -10.20
N THR A 106 4.56 -9.83 -10.25
CA THR A 106 4.06 -8.70 -9.45
C THR A 106 2.88 -8.06 -10.20
N ASN A 107 2.39 -6.90 -9.72
CA ASN A 107 1.32 -6.17 -10.41
C ASN A 107 1.63 -5.81 -11.88
N THR A 108 2.92 -5.67 -12.25
CA THR A 108 3.29 -5.14 -13.58
C THR A 108 4.41 -5.91 -14.29
N VAL A 109 5.03 -6.88 -13.63
CA VAL A 109 6.21 -7.59 -14.14
C VAL A 109 6.08 -9.08 -13.88
N THR A 110 6.29 -9.89 -14.91
CA THR A 110 6.34 -11.35 -14.81
C THR A 110 7.75 -11.85 -14.48
N PHE A 111 7.82 -12.99 -13.79
CA PHE A 111 9.05 -13.68 -13.39
C PHE A 111 8.88 -15.18 -13.63
N PRO A 112 9.12 -15.68 -14.85
CA PRO A 112 9.02 -17.11 -15.14
C PRO A 112 10.02 -17.97 -14.37
N ALA A 113 11.18 -17.40 -14.01
CA ALA A 113 12.25 -18.08 -13.29
C ALA A 113 12.43 -17.51 -11.86
N PRO A 114 12.57 -18.37 -10.83
CA PRO A 114 12.82 -17.96 -9.44
C PRO A 114 13.98 -16.98 -9.26
N GLU A 115 15.09 -17.21 -9.97
CA GLU A 115 16.31 -16.41 -9.87
C GLU A 115 16.11 -14.98 -10.41
N GLU A 116 15.23 -14.78 -11.38
CA GLU A 116 14.90 -13.45 -11.90
C GLU A 116 14.20 -12.61 -10.83
N TYR A 117 13.27 -13.21 -10.07
CA TYR A 117 12.59 -12.51 -8.99
C TYR A 117 13.54 -12.22 -7.83
N ALA A 118 14.39 -13.17 -7.45
CA ALA A 118 15.41 -12.94 -6.42
C ALA A 118 16.39 -11.81 -6.80
N ALA A 119 16.84 -11.77 -8.07
CA ALA A 119 17.67 -10.68 -8.58
C ALA A 119 16.92 -9.34 -8.60
N TYR A 120 15.63 -9.34 -8.93
CA TYR A 120 14.78 -8.16 -8.89
C TYR A 120 14.67 -7.60 -7.46
N LEU A 121 14.40 -8.46 -6.48
CA LEU A 121 14.34 -8.09 -5.07
C LEU A 121 15.63 -7.40 -4.62
N LYS A 122 16.78 -7.99 -4.96
CA LYS A 122 18.11 -7.44 -4.67
C LYS A 122 18.33 -6.09 -5.36
N LYS A 123 18.01 -5.99 -6.66
CA LYS A 123 18.29 -4.81 -7.49
C LYS A 123 17.50 -3.58 -7.05
N PHE A 124 16.27 -3.78 -6.59
CA PHE A 124 15.39 -2.72 -6.11
C PHE A 124 15.42 -2.54 -4.59
N GLY A 125 16.32 -3.24 -3.89
CA GLY A 125 16.60 -3.03 -2.47
C GLY A 125 15.47 -3.46 -1.53
N PHE A 126 14.61 -4.40 -1.93
CA PHE A 126 13.52 -4.89 -1.09
C PHE A 126 14.05 -5.57 0.17
N LYS A 127 13.36 -5.33 1.30
CA LYS A 127 13.63 -5.94 2.62
C LYS A 127 12.58 -6.98 3.00
N GLY A 128 11.44 -6.97 2.31
CA GLY A 128 10.39 -7.97 2.43
C GLY A 128 9.97 -8.54 1.06
N ALA A 129 9.58 -9.80 1.05
CA ALA A 129 8.87 -10.39 -0.08
C ALA A 129 7.71 -11.26 0.43
N SER A 130 6.64 -11.36 -0.36
CA SER A 130 5.60 -12.33 -0.09
C SER A 130 5.21 -13.15 -1.29
N ILE A 131 4.72 -14.36 -1.03
CA ILE A 131 4.12 -15.23 -2.03
C ILE A 131 2.60 -15.24 -1.80
N SER A 132 1.86 -14.83 -2.83
CA SER A 132 0.40 -14.75 -2.87
C SER A 132 -0.09 -15.29 -4.23
N GLY A 133 -1.30 -14.93 -4.65
CA GLY A 133 -1.91 -15.40 -5.89
C GLY A 133 -3.39 -15.66 -5.66
N GLY A 134 -3.83 -16.83 -6.13
CA GLY A 134 -4.99 -17.50 -5.57
C GLY A 134 -4.57 -18.32 -4.35
N GLU A 135 -4.18 -19.58 -4.58
CA GLU A 135 -3.65 -20.47 -3.55
C GLU A 135 -2.24 -20.95 -3.93
N PRO A 136 -1.17 -20.46 -3.26
CA PRO A 136 0.20 -20.90 -3.53
C PRO A 136 0.42 -22.41 -3.38
N LEU A 137 -0.33 -23.09 -2.51
CA LEU A 137 -0.22 -24.53 -2.28
C LEU A 137 -0.87 -25.39 -3.37
N LEU A 138 -1.56 -24.79 -4.37
CA LEU A 138 -1.93 -25.51 -5.59
C LEU A 138 -0.72 -25.79 -6.51
N THR A 139 0.39 -25.09 -6.29
CA THR A 139 1.63 -25.26 -7.04
C THR A 139 2.84 -25.32 -6.09
N PRO A 140 2.88 -26.28 -5.15
CA PRO A 140 3.83 -26.26 -4.03
C PRO A 140 5.29 -26.35 -4.50
N LYS A 141 5.57 -27.13 -5.56
CA LYS A 141 6.92 -27.21 -6.16
C LYS A 141 7.41 -25.86 -6.67
N LEU A 142 6.53 -25.09 -7.32
CA LEU A 142 6.84 -23.75 -7.84
C LEU A 142 7.05 -22.77 -6.68
N THR A 143 6.13 -22.77 -5.72
CA THR A 143 6.23 -21.94 -4.51
C THR A 143 7.55 -22.18 -3.76
N LEU A 144 7.91 -23.44 -3.51
CA LEU A 144 9.17 -23.80 -2.86
C LEU A 144 10.41 -23.38 -3.66
N ALA A 145 10.36 -23.47 -5.00
CA ALA A 145 11.47 -23.02 -5.85
C ALA A 145 11.72 -21.51 -5.69
N PHE A 146 10.66 -20.70 -5.66
CA PHE A 146 10.77 -19.25 -5.40
C PHE A 146 11.27 -18.94 -3.99
N ILE A 147 10.74 -19.60 -2.95
CA ILE A 147 11.19 -19.41 -1.56
C ILE A 147 12.70 -19.69 -1.47
N ARG A 148 13.15 -20.85 -1.99
CA ARG A 148 14.57 -21.24 -1.96
C ARG A 148 15.45 -20.27 -2.75
N ALA A 149 15.03 -19.82 -3.93
CA ALA A 149 15.81 -18.86 -4.72
C ALA A 149 15.97 -17.51 -4.00
N ILE A 150 14.89 -17.00 -3.39
CA ILE A 150 14.92 -15.76 -2.60
C ILE A 150 15.87 -15.93 -1.41
N LYS A 151 15.70 -16.99 -0.61
CA LYS A 151 16.51 -17.23 0.59
C LYS A 151 17.95 -17.56 0.26
N LYS A 152 18.24 -18.24 -0.85
CA LYS A 152 19.61 -18.44 -1.34
C LYS A 152 20.30 -17.12 -1.73
N ALA A 153 19.57 -16.18 -2.34
CA ALA A 153 20.14 -14.93 -2.84
C ALA A 153 20.30 -13.84 -1.77
N LEU A 154 19.40 -13.82 -0.79
CA LEU A 154 19.26 -12.72 0.18
C LEU A 154 19.36 -13.19 1.65
N GLY A 155 19.19 -14.48 1.93
CA GLY A 155 19.32 -15.05 3.27
C GLY A 155 18.48 -14.32 4.32
N GLY A 156 19.10 -13.99 5.45
CA GLY A 156 18.48 -13.23 6.53
C GLY A 156 18.28 -11.73 6.25
N SER A 157 18.75 -11.21 5.11
CA SER A 157 18.52 -9.79 4.76
C SER A 157 17.12 -9.53 4.19
N ILE A 158 16.31 -10.57 4.02
CA ILE A 158 14.92 -10.47 3.55
C ILE A 158 14.00 -11.26 4.45
N TYR A 159 12.91 -10.62 4.87
CA TYR A 159 11.79 -11.27 5.52
C TYR A 159 10.80 -11.77 4.47
N LEU A 160 10.47 -13.06 4.50
CA LEU A 160 9.69 -13.76 3.48
C LEU A 160 8.47 -14.41 4.11
N TRP A 161 7.29 -14.04 3.63
CA TRP A 161 6.03 -14.63 4.06
C TRP A 161 5.19 -15.17 2.92
N MET A 162 4.20 -15.99 3.24
CA MET A 162 3.28 -16.57 2.27
C MET A 162 1.84 -16.48 2.75
N TYR A 163 0.94 -16.19 1.82
CA TYR A 163 -0.51 -16.24 2.02
C TYR A 163 -1.06 -17.60 1.62
N THR A 164 -2.02 -18.14 2.38
CA THR A 164 -2.74 -19.36 2.01
C THR A 164 -4.16 -19.34 2.58
N ASN A 165 -5.10 -19.96 1.87
CA ASN A 165 -6.42 -20.33 2.39
C ASN A 165 -6.34 -21.53 3.35
N GLY A 166 -5.19 -22.21 3.43
CA GLY A 166 -4.92 -23.27 4.40
C GLY A 166 -5.52 -24.63 4.09
N THR A 167 -6.36 -24.77 3.06
CA THR A 167 -7.04 -26.06 2.73
C THR A 167 -6.08 -27.19 2.36
N LEU A 168 -4.90 -26.84 1.84
CA LEU A 168 -3.88 -27.77 1.36
C LEU A 168 -2.64 -27.82 2.27
N ALA A 169 -2.66 -27.15 3.42
CA ALA A 169 -1.54 -27.21 4.36
C ALA A 169 -1.58 -28.52 5.15
N ASP A 170 -0.51 -29.29 5.06
CA ASP A 170 -0.26 -30.51 5.84
C ASP A 170 1.15 -30.50 6.43
N ASP A 171 1.47 -31.50 7.26
CA ASP A 171 2.72 -31.56 8.00
C ASP A 171 3.95 -31.64 7.06
N GLU A 172 3.82 -32.30 5.91
CA GLU A 172 4.89 -32.42 4.92
C GLU A 172 5.17 -31.06 4.25
N ILE A 173 4.13 -30.40 3.74
CA ILE A 173 4.23 -29.09 3.09
C ILE A 173 4.78 -28.06 4.07
N LEU A 174 4.28 -28.01 5.31
CA LEU A 174 4.73 -27.07 6.32
C LEU A 174 6.22 -27.29 6.67
N THR A 175 6.65 -28.55 6.77
CA THR A 175 8.06 -28.89 6.96
C THR A 175 8.91 -28.41 5.78
N GLN A 176 8.47 -28.66 4.54
CA GLN A 176 9.18 -28.21 3.34
C GLN A 176 9.28 -26.68 3.24
N LEU A 177 8.24 -25.94 3.64
CA LEU A 177 8.23 -24.49 3.68
C LEU A 177 9.21 -23.94 4.73
N ARG A 178 9.21 -24.52 5.94
CA ARG A 178 10.17 -24.18 7.00
C ARG A 178 11.60 -24.39 6.50
N ASP A 179 11.89 -25.57 5.96
CA ASP A 179 13.24 -25.94 5.52
C ASP A 179 13.70 -25.14 4.28
N ALA A 180 12.76 -24.65 3.48
CA ALA A 180 13.04 -23.70 2.41
C ALA A 180 13.39 -22.28 2.93
N GLY A 181 13.10 -21.99 4.20
CA GLY A 181 13.40 -20.73 4.88
C GLY A 181 12.25 -19.74 4.93
N LEU A 182 10.98 -20.18 4.88
CA LEU A 182 9.82 -19.31 5.07
C LEU A 182 9.78 -18.78 6.52
N ASP A 183 9.68 -17.45 6.70
CA ASP A 183 9.68 -16.85 8.03
C ASP A 183 8.26 -16.76 8.62
N GLU A 184 7.26 -16.47 7.79
CA GLU A 184 5.87 -16.28 8.19
C GLU A 184 4.89 -16.94 7.21
N ILE A 185 3.85 -17.57 7.75
CA ILE A 185 2.70 -18.04 6.98
C ILE A 185 1.43 -17.34 7.47
N ARG A 186 0.62 -16.84 6.53
CA ARG A 186 -0.62 -16.11 6.79
C ARG A 186 -1.81 -16.91 6.29
N PHE A 187 -2.67 -17.30 7.21
CA PHE A 187 -3.88 -18.07 6.92
C PHE A 187 -5.08 -17.14 6.79
N ASP A 188 -5.78 -17.24 5.66
CA ASP A 188 -7.16 -16.76 5.51
C ASP A 188 -8.12 -17.85 5.99
N ILE A 189 -8.36 -17.89 7.31
CA ILE A 189 -9.30 -18.85 7.91
C ILE A 189 -10.77 -18.59 7.52
N GLY A 190 -11.08 -17.42 6.96
CA GLY A 190 -12.40 -17.14 6.42
C GLY A 190 -12.72 -18.02 5.20
N ALA A 191 -11.70 -18.51 4.50
CA ALA A 191 -11.84 -19.41 3.36
C ALA A 191 -12.21 -20.85 3.75
N THR A 192 -12.04 -21.22 5.03
CA THR A 192 -12.29 -22.57 5.57
C THR A 192 -13.43 -22.60 6.58
N SER A 193 -14.28 -21.57 6.60
CA SER A 193 -15.32 -21.40 7.62
C SER A 193 -14.73 -21.41 9.04
N TYR A 194 -13.59 -20.74 9.21
CA TYR A 194 -12.89 -20.56 10.48
C TYR A 194 -12.39 -21.86 11.14
N LYS A 195 -12.23 -22.94 10.36
CA LYS A 195 -11.57 -24.16 10.83
C LYS A 195 -10.08 -23.91 11.09
N LEU A 196 -9.61 -24.36 12.25
CA LEU A 196 -8.25 -24.08 12.72
C LEU A 196 -7.29 -25.26 12.57
N ASP A 197 -7.73 -26.45 12.13
CA ASP A 197 -6.93 -27.68 12.12
C ASP A 197 -5.57 -27.50 11.44
N ASN A 198 -5.56 -27.00 10.20
CA ASN A 198 -4.33 -26.82 9.43
C ASN A 198 -3.49 -25.62 9.90
N LEU A 199 -4.13 -24.60 10.46
CA LEU A 199 -3.44 -23.48 11.10
C LEU A 199 -2.68 -23.96 12.34
N LYS A 200 -3.30 -24.81 13.17
CA LYS A 200 -2.69 -25.38 14.37
C LYS A 200 -1.48 -26.26 14.02
N ARG A 201 -1.53 -27.00 12.91
CA ARG A 201 -0.37 -27.77 12.39
C ARG A 201 0.83 -26.87 12.06
N ALA A 202 0.58 -25.66 11.57
CA ALA A 202 1.65 -24.72 11.25
C ALA A 202 2.31 -24.11 12.49
N CYS A 203 1.56 -24.01 13.59
CA CYS A 203 2.05 -23.44 14.84
C CYS A 203 3.12 -24.34 15.46
N GLY A 204 4.29 -23.77 15.77
CA GLY A 204 5.47 -24.52 16.23
C GLY A 204 6.30 -25.15 15.10
N VAL A 205 5.81 -25.15 13.85
CA VAL A 205 6.56 -25.60 12.67
C VAL A 205 7.14 -24.40 11.91
N ILE A 206 6.30 -23.43 11.54
CA ILE A 206 6.72 -22.17 10.91
C ILE A 206 7.04 -21.15 12.01
N PRO A 207 8.12 -20.35 11.92
CA PRO A 207 8.51 -19.43 12.98
C PRO A 207 7.41 -18.43 13.38
N THR A 208 6.65 -17.95 12.40
CA THR A 208 5.51 -17.04 12.63
C THR A 208 4.27 -17.55 11.89
N VAL A 209 3.19 -17.78 12.63
CA VAL A 209 1.86 -18.03 12.08
C VAL A 209 0.98 -16.82 12.36
N THR A 210 0.34 -16.31 11.32
CA THR A 210 -0.53 -15.13 11.37
C THR A 210 -1.88 -15.51 10.77
N VAL A 211 -2.96 -15.01 11.35
CA VAL A 211 -4.27 -14.98 10.68
C VAL A 211 -4.36 -13.66 9.92
N GLU A 212 -4.66 -13.70 8.62
CA GLU A 212 -4.94 -12.51 7.82
C GLU A 212 -6.27 -12.68 7.09
N ILE A 213 -7.27 -11.92 7.53
CA ILE A 213 -8.65 -12.02 7.07
C ILE A 213 -9.29 -10.63 6.94
N PRO A 214 -10.33 -10.48 6.11
CA PRO A 214 -11.18 -9.30 6.20
C PRO A 214 -11.91 -9.26 7.54
N ALA A 215 -12.14 -8.06 8.06
CA ALA A 215 -13.07 -7.86 9.16
C ALA A 215 -14.51 -7.99 8.62
N VAL A 216 -15.05 -9.21 8.64
CA VAL A 216 -16.42 -9.52 8.21
C VAL A 216 -17.38 -9.30 9.39
N PRO A 217 -18.35 -8.35 9.29
CA PRO A 217 -19.24 -8.00 10.41
C PRO A 217 -20.01 -9.19 10.99
N GLU A 218 -20.48 -10.09 10.13
CA GLU A 218 -21.27 -11.27 10.50
C GLU A 218 -20.48 -12.28 11.34
N GLU A 219 -19.15 -12.25 11.25
CA GLU A 219 -18.25 -13.23 11.87
C GLU A 219 -17.62 -12.70 13.17
N LYS A 220 -17.99 -11.48 13.59
CA LYS A 220 -17.43 -10.82 14.79
C LYS A 220 -17.54 -11.67 16.05
N GLU A 221 -18.73 -12.19 16.35
CA GLU A 221 -18.94 -12.98 17.58
C GLU A 221 -18.24 -14.33 17.54
N LEU A 222 -18.09 -14.92 16.35
CA LEU A 222 -17.28 -16.12 16.16
C LEU A 222 -15.81 -15.81 16.43
N LEU A 223 -15.28 -14.74 15.84
CA LEU A 223 -13.89 -14.32 16.05
C LEU A 223 -13.58 -14.02 17.51
N ARG A 224 -14.48 -13.36 18.25
CA ARG A 224 -14.32 -13.15 19.70
C ARG A 224 -14.08 -14.46 20.45
N LYS A 225 -14.83 -15.51 20.11
CA LYS A 225 -14.69 -16.84 20.73
C LYS A 225 -13.39 -17.54 20.32
N LEU A 226 -12.92 -17.34 19.09
CA LEU A 226 -11.70 -17.97 18.58
C LEU A 226 -10.41 -17.25 19.00
N MET A 227 -10.46 -15.96 19.32
CA MET A 227 -9.26 -15.18 19.67
C MET A 227 -8.42 -15.79 20.81
N PRO A 228 -9.00 -16.27 21.93
CA PRO A 228 -8.23 -17.00 22.96
C PRO A 228 -7.58 -18.27 22.40
N GLU A 229 -8.32 -19.06 21.62
CA GLU A 229 -7.80 -20.31 21.03
C GLU A 229 -6.67 -20.05 20.03
N LEU A 230 -6.75 -18.98 19.24
CA LEU A 230 -5.67 -18.54 18.35
C LEU A 230 -4.41 -18.18 19.16
N ALA A 231 -4.56 -17.46 20.27
CA ALA A 231 -3.45 -17.14 21.17
C ALA A 231 -2.82 -18.42 21.75
N ASP A 232 -3.65 -19.31 22.29
CA ASP A 232 -3.22 -20.54 22.98
C ASP A 232 -2.51 -21.51 22.04
N CYS A 233 -2.94 -21.61 20.78
CA CYS A 233 -2.28 -22.47 19.80
C CYS A 233 -0.99 -21.88 19.22
N GLY A 234 -0.64 -20.64 19.55
CA GLY A 234 0.64 -20.03 19.20
C GLY A 234 0.63 -19.09 18.00
N VAL A 235 -0.56 -18.68 17.52
CA VAL A 235 -0.68 -17.61 16.51
C VAL A 235 -0.07 -16.32 17.07
N LYS A 236 0.76 -15.66 16.26
CA LYS A 236 1.49 -14.46 16.68
C LYS A 236 0.75 -13.17 16.36
N HIS A 237 -0.11 -13.16 15.34
CA HIS A 237 -0.82 -11.97 14.90
C HIS A 237 -2.19 -12.31 14.31
N LEU A 238 -3.18 -11.45 14.58
CA LEU A 238 -4.45 -11.36 13.85
C LEU A 238 -4.48 -10.03 13.07
N ASN A 239 -4.29 -10.13 11.76
CA ASN A 239 -4.36 -9.01 10.83
C ASN A 239 -5.79 -8.92 10.27
N LEU A 240 -6.49 -7.84 10.62
CA LEU A 240 -7.82 -7.54 10.10
C LEU A 240 -7.71 -6.47 9.04
N HIS A 241 -8.17 -6.74 7.82
CA HIS A 241 -8.22 -5.72 6.78
C HIS A 241 -9.65 -5.28 6.45
N GLN A 242 -9.79 -4.01 6.07
CA GLN A 242 -11.09 -3.47 5.68
C GLN A 242 -11.59 -4.16 4.40
N LEU A 243 -12.88 -4.52 4.38
CA LEU A 243 -13.55 -4.98 3.16
C LEU A 243 -13.61 -3.84 2.15
N ARG A 244 -13.20 -4.16 0.92
CA ARG A 244 -13.32 -3.26 -0.24
C ARG A 244 -14.21 -3.89 -1.30
N LEU A 245 -14.99 -3.05 -1.95
CA LEU A 245 -15.71 -3.41 -3.15
C LEU A 245 -14.74 -3.39 -4.35
N THR A 246 -14.99 -4.27 -5.30
CA THR A 246 -14.30 -4.38 -6.59
C THR A 246 -15.33 -4.79 -7.64
N PRO A 247 -15.08 -4.56 -8.93
CA PRO A 247 -15.98 -5.07 -9.98
C PRO A 247 -16.20 -6.59 -9.92
N TYR A 248 -15.20 -7.35 -9.44
CA TYR A 248 -15.28 -8.82 -9.37
C TYR A 248 -16.15 -9.32 -8.21
N ASN A 249 -15.98 -8.79 -6.99
CA ASN A 249 -16.79 -9.20 -5.84
C ASN A 249 -18.14 -8.49 -5.73
N PHE A 250 -18.44 -7.54 -6.62
CA PHE A 250 -19.64 -6.72 -6.61
C PHE A 250 -20.93 -7.52 -6.36
N GLU A 251 -21.19 -8.51 -7.22
CA GLU A 251 -22.43 -9.34 -7.17
C GLU A 251 -22.56 -10.16 -5.89
N LYS A 252 -21.44 -10.42 -5.21
CA LYS A 252 -21.42 -11.17 -3.96
C LYS A 252 -21.60 -10.24 -2.76
N LEU A 253 -20.96 -9.07 -2.78
CA LEU A 253 -21.02 -8.10 -1.68
C LEU A 253 -22.36 -7.35 -1.63
N ILE A 254 -22.97 -7.00 -2.77
CA ILE A 254 -24.26 -6.28 -2.79
C ILE A 254 -25.42 -7.08 -2.20
N LYS A 255 -25.30 -8.41 -2.13
CA LYS A 255 -26.29 -9.29 -1.48
C LYS A 255 -26.25 -9.23 0.05
N ARG A 256 -25.29 -8.50 0.62
CA ARG A 256 -25.15 -8.30 2.06
C ARG A 256 -25.70 -6.95 2.46
N ASN A 257 -26.16 -6.86 3.70
CA ASN A 257 -26.68 -5.63 4.27
C ASN A 257 -25.53 -4.73 4.78
N TYR A 258 -24.69 -4.28 3.84
CA TYR A 258 -23.55 -3.40 4.13
C TYR A 258 -23.84 -1.96 3.74
N THR A 259 -23.15 -1.04 4.41
CA THR A 259 -23.11 0.38 4.05
C THR A 259 -21.76 0.68 3.40
N TYR A 260 -21.80 1.31 2.24
CA TYR A 260 -20.60 1.67 1.48
C TYR A 260 -20.21 3.12 1.72
N ILE A 261 -18.91 3.40 1.76
CA ILE A 261 -18.37 4.75 1.96
C ILE A 261 -17.51 5.18 0.77
N HIS A 262 -17.61 6.47 0.41
CA HIS A 262 -16.80 7.08 -0.64
C HIS A 262 -15.37 7.33 -0.19
N GLY A 263 -14.40 7.07 -1.06
CA GLY A 263 -12.99 7.31 -0.78
C GLY A 263 -12.10 6.78 -1.89
N GLU A 264 -10.82 6.63 -1.59
CA GLU A 264 -9.79 6.14 -2.52
C GLU A 264 -10.21 4.84 -3.22
N ARG A 265 -10.98 4.00 -2.53
CA ARG A 265 -11.87 2.99 -3.09
C ARG A 265 -13.15 2.92 -2.26
N VAL A 266 -14.20 2.36 -2.85
CA VAL A 266 -15.43 2.04 -2.13
C VAL A 266 -15.16 0.92 -1.12
N THR A 267 -15.37 1.21 0.16
CA THR A 267 -15.13 0.30 1.29
C THR A 267 -16.41 0.09 2.10
N VAL A 268 -16.42 -0.95 2.94
CA VAL A 268 -17.55 -1.28 3.82
C VAL A 268 -17.34 -0.64 5.18
N LEU A 269 -18.30 0.18 5.61
CA LEU A 269 -18.29 0.89 6.89
C LEU A 269 -18.16 -0.07 8.07
N GLU A 270 -19.03 -1.08 8.11
CA GLU A 270 -19.15 -2.02 9.23
C GLU A 270 -17.87 -2.85 9.42
N SER A 271 -17.06 -2.99 8.37
CA SER A 271 -15.79 -3.71 8.41
C SER A 271 -14.75 -2.98 9.26
N GLU A 272 -14.66 -1.64 9.16
CA GLU A 272 -13.80 -0.83 10.03
C GLU A 272 -14.23 -0.94 11.49
N LEU A 273 -15.53 -0.75 11.75
CA LEU A 273 -16.09 -0.82 13.10
C LEU A 273 -15.86 -2.20 13.73
N THR A 274 -16.06 -3.27 12.96
CA THR A 274 -15.78 -4.65 13.39
C THR A 274 -14.32 -4.85 13.78
N ALA A 275 -13.38 -4.31 13.00
CA ALA A 275 -11.96 -4.42 13.31
C ALA A 275 -11.60 -3.69 14.62
N LEU A 276 -12.12 -2.48 14.81
CA LEU A 276 -11.90 -1.69 16.04
C LEU A 276 -12.54 -2.38 17.27
N GLU A 277 -13.73 -2.93 17.13
CA GLU A 277 -14.41 -3.69 18.19
C GLU A 277 -13.64 -4.96 18.59
N LEU A 278 -13.01 -5.66 17.64
CA LEU A 278 -12.20 -6.84 17.91
C LEU A 278 -10.87 -6.48 18.60
N ILE A 279 -10.23 -5.37 18.22
CA ILE A 279 -9.07 -4.82 18.95
C ILE A 279 -9.46 -4.50 20.40
N LYS A 280 -10.57 -3.77 20.59
CA LYS A 280 -11.10 -3.43 21.91
C LYS A 280 -11.37 -4.70 22.74
N TYR A 281 -12.04 -5.68 22.15
CA TYR A 281 -12.33 -6.96 22.82
C TYR A 281 -11.05 -7.67 23.29
N GLY A 282 -10.02 -7.74 22.43
CA GLY A 282 -8.73 -8.33 22.78
C GLY A 282 -8.07 -7.63 23.97
N LYS A 283 -8.06 -6.29 23.98
CA LYS A 283 -7.48 -5.50 25.09
C LYS A 283 -8.29 -5.63 26.38
N ASP A 284 -9.61 -5.54 26.32
CA ASP A 284 -10.46 -5.60 27.51
C ASP A 284 -10.44 -6.96 28.21
N ASN A 285 -10.21 -8.04 27.44
CA ASN A 285 -10.13 -9.40 27.96
C ASN A 285 -8.67 -9.89 28.17
N ASN A 286 -7.68 -9.01 28.01
CA ASN A 286 -6.25 -9.33 28.14
C ASN A 286 -5.82 -10.56 27.31
N ILE A 287 -6.35 -10.71 26.10
CA ILE A 287 -5.99 -11.81 25.21
C ILE A 287 -4.58 -11.56 24.67
N SER A 288 -3.68 -12.53 24.85
CA SER A 288 -2.28 -12.46 24.39
C SER A 288 -2.14 -12.70 22.88
N LEU A 289 -2.94 -11.99 22.09
CA LEU A 289 -2.94 -12.03 20.63
C LEU A 289 -2.92 -10.59 20.11
N PRO A 290 -1.82 -10.15 19.50
CA PRO A 290 -1.77 -8.89 18.77
C PRO A 290 -2.83 -8.85 17.66
N VAL A 291 -3.82 -7.96 17.81
CA VAL A 291 -4.83 -7.67 16.78
C VAL A 291 -4.53 -6.30 16.20
N ASN A 292 -4.42 -6.20 14.87
CA ASN A 292 -4.22 -4.92 14.20
C ASN A 292 -5.19 -4.73 13.05
N TYR A 293 -5.53 -3.46 12.81
CA TYR A 293 -6.41 -3.05 11.73
C TYR A 293 -5.60 -2.44 10.58
N CYS A 294 -5.65 -3.09 9.44
CA CYS A 294 -5.16 -2.61 8.16
C CYS A 294 -6.30 -1.89 7.42
N SER A 295 -6.47 -0.59 7.71
CA SER A 295 -7.41 0.26 6.96
C SER A 295 -7.06 0.26 5.48
N PHE A 296 -8.05 0.50 4.62
CA PHE A 296 -7.80 0.58 3.19
C PHE A 296 -6.84 1.73 2.85
N VAL A 297 -7.03 2.89 3.51
CA VAL A 297 -6.19 4.08 3.30
C VAL A 297 -4.74 3.85 3.73
N TYR A 298 -4.48 3.12 4.82
CA TYR A 298 -3.12 2.69 5.17
C TYR A 298 -2.49 1.91 4.02
N LYS A 299 -3.18 0.85 3.56
CA LYS A 299 -2.67 -0.02 2.51
C LYS A 299 -2.40 0.77 1.24
N ASN A 300 -3.37 1.58 0.80
CA ASN A 300 -3.31 2.26 -0.48
C ASN A 300 -2.27 3.40 -0.48
N ARG A 301 -2.27 4.27 0.54
CA ARG A 301 -1.36 5.42 0.63
C ARG A 301 0.10 4.96 0.74
N PHE A 302 0.42 4.08 1.69
CA PHE A 302 1.80 3.72 1.99
C PHE A 302 2.42 2.80 0.92
N GLN A 303 1.63 1.90 0.32
CA GLN A 303 2.12 1.11 -0.83
C GLN A 303 2.39 2.00 -2.04
N ALA A 304 1.54 2.99 -2.30
CA ALA A 304 1.73 3.93 -3.40
C ALA A 304 2.97 4.81 -3.18
N VAL A 305 3.15 5.34 -1.97
CA VAL A 305 4.35 6.11 -1.59
C VAL A 305 5.61 5.26 -1.75
N GLY A 306 5.61 4.04 -1.19
CA GLY A 306 6.73 3.10 -1.31
C GLY A 306 7.10 2.81 -2.76
N ALA A 307 6.10 2.56 -3.61
CA ALA A 307 6.32 2.33 -5.04
C ALA A 307 6.91 3.57 -5.73
N ARG A 308 6.35 4.76 -5.49
CA ARG A 308 6.88 6.00 -6.11
C ARG A 308 8.32 6.28 -5.66
N ARG A 309 8.61 6.20 -4.35
CA ARG A 309 9.95 6.45 -3.79
C ARG A 309 11.00 5.50 -4.37
N ARG A 310 10.74 4.19 -4.38
CA ARG A 310 11.66 3.19 -4.93
C ARG A 310 12.00 3.46 -6.40
N ASN A 311 11.01 3.83 -7.19
CA ASN A 311 11.20 4.04 -8.62
C ASN A 311 11.81 5.40 -8.94
N ALA A 312 11.52 6.43 -8.15
CA ALA A 312 12.08 7.76 -8.31
C ALA A 312 13.62 7.74 -8.23
N ALA A 313 14.18 6.92 -7.33
CA ALA A 313 15.63 6.75 -7.17
C ALA A 313 16.38 6.34 -8.46
N PHE A 314 15.67 5.82 -9.46
CA PHE A 314 16.28 5.50 -10.75
C PHE A 314 16.23 6.70 -11.71
N ILE A 315 15.12 7.43 -11.79
CA ILE A 315 14.86 8.36 -12.91
C ILE A 315 14.96 9.85 -12.54
N MET A 316 14.97 10.17 -11.25
CA MET A 316 15.06 11.54 -10.73
C MET A 316 16.38 12.20 -11.12
N LYS A 317 16.34 13.51 -11.38
CA LYS A 317 17.53 14.34 -11.61
C LYS A 317 17.98 15.00 -10.30
N ASP A 318 19.26 15.34 -10.21
CA ASP A 318 19.85 15.91 -8.99
C ASP A 318 19.27 17.29 -8.62
N TYR A 319 18.75 18.06 -9.59
CA TYR A 319 18.04 19.32 -9.34
C TYR A 319 16.58 19.14 -8.91
N GLU A 320 16.08 17.91 -8.78
CA GLU A 320 14.72 17.59 -8.36
C GLU A 320 14.69 17.09 -6.91
N ALA A 321 13.54 17.23 -6.24
CA ALA A 321 13.35 16.76 -4.87
C ALA A 321 12.30 15.64 -4.80
N LEU A 322 12.50 14.69 -3.90
CA LEU A 322 11.50 13.67 -3.57
C LEU A 322 10.60 14.16 -2.44
N THR A 323 9.29 14.20 -2.65
CA THR A 323 8.35 14.65 -1.63
C THR A 323 8.08 13.59 -0.56
N GLY A 324 7.47 13.98 0.56
CA GLY A 324 6.96 13.06 1.58
C GLY A 324 5.95 12.07 1.01
N ASN A 325 5.11 12.47 0.05
CA ASN A 325 4.21 11.56 -0.67
C ASN A 325 4.90 10.75 -1.79
N GLY A 326 6.22 10.88 -1.98
CA GLY A 326 7.01 10.14 -2.94
C GLY A 326 6.96 10.67 -4.39
N HIS A 327 6.40 11.86 -4.63
CA HIS A 327 6.46 12.50 -5.94
C HIS A 327 7.85 13.06 -6.21
N ILE A 328 8.23 13.12 -7.48
CA ILE A 328 9.38 13.89 -7.96
C ILE A 328 8.87 15.31 -8.21
N ARG A 329 9.40 16.27 -7.46
CA ARG A 329 9.12 17.69 -7.58
C ARG A 329 10.23 18.36 -8.37
N THR A 330 9.84 18.95 -9.49
CA THR A 330 10.69 19.82 -10.29
C THR A 330 10.27 21.27 -10.04
N VAL A 331 11.23 22.12 -9.68
CA VAL A 331 11.02 23.57 -9.59
C VAL A 331 11.73 24.21 -10.78
N SER A 332 11.03 25.09 -11.49
CA SER A 332 11.63 25.95 -12.49
C SER A 332 11.33 27.42 -12.23
N ILE A 333 12.30 28.29 -12.51
CA ILE A 333 12.21 29.74 -12.43
C ILE A 333 12.41 30.27 -13.85
N LYS A 334 11.43 30.99 -14.37
CA LYS A 334 11.44 31.51 -15.73
C LYS A 334 11.43 33.03 -15.77
N GLY A 335 12.31 33.60 -16.60
CA GLY A 335 12.37 35.03 -16.91
C GLY A 335 13.78 35.47 -17.28
N ASP A 336 13.92 36.72 -17.72
CA ASP A 336 15.18 37.22 -18.30
C ASP A 336 16.35 37.21 -17.31
N ARG A 337 16.06 37.35 -16.01
CA ARG A 337 17.04 37.30 -14.92
C ARG A 337 17.40 35.87 -14.46
N ALA A 338 16.87 34.82 -15.09
CA ALA A 338 17.14 33.44 -14.67
C ALA A 338 18.64 33.09 -14.72
N GLY A 339 19.37 33.60 -15.71
CA GLY A 339 20.81 33.43 -15.81
C GLY A 339 21.59 34.16 -14.71
N GLU A 340 21.14 35.36 -14.31
CA GLU A 340 21.74 36.13 -13.21
C GLU A 340 21.58 35.40 -11.87
N ILE A 341 20.41 34.80 -11.64
CA ILE A 341 20.14 33.99 -10.44
C ILE A 341 20.97 32.72 -10.41
N ALA A 342 21.21 32.09 -11.56
CA ALA A 342 21.99 30.87 -11.64
C ALA A 342 23.50 31.10 -11.48
N ALA A 343 24.00 32.30 -11.80
CA ALA A 343 25.43 32.60 -11.85
C ALA A 343 26.21 32.32 -10.55
N PRO A 344 25.66 32.52 -9.33
CA PRO A 344 26.33 32.20 -8.08
C PRO A 344 26.36 30.70 -7.74
N PHE A 345 25.59 29.86 -8.44
CA PHE A 345 25.50 28.44 -8.12
C PHE A 345 26.76 27.69 -8.58
N THR A 346 27.33 26.91 -7.67
CA THR A 346 28.61 26.21 -7.90
C THR A 346 28.45 24.71 -8.13
N ASP A 347 27.40 24.08 -7.57
CA ASP A 347 27.10 22.65 -7.83
C ASP A 347 26.20 22.51 -9.06
N GLY A 348 26.83 22.33 -10.22
CA GLY A 348 26.16 22.14 -11.52
C GLY A 348 25.24 20.92 -11.63
N ARG A 349 25.15 20.08 -10.59
CA ARG A 349 24.16 18.98 -10.53
C ARG A 349 22.81 19.45 -9.98
N LEU A 350 22.83 20.43 -9.08
CA LEU A 350 21.64 20.91 -8.37
C LEU A 350 20.84 21.94 -9.15
N PHE A 351 21.30 22.33 -10.34
CA PHE A 351 20.54 23.20 -11.23
C PHE A 351 20.85 22.91 -12.70
N MET A 352 20.00 23.41 -13.58
CA MET A 352 20.18 23.35 -15.03
C MET A 352 19.52 24.58 -15.65
N LEU A 353 20.30 25.39 -16.37
CA LEU A 353 19.80 26.54 -17.12
C LEU A 353 19.56 26.13 -18.58
N ASN A 354 18.35 26.36 -19.09
CA ASN A 354 17.97 26.13 -20.48
C ASN A 354 17.31 27.39 -21.05
N GLY A 355 18.11 28.23 -21.72
CA GLY A 355 17.65 29.55 -22.16
C GLY A 355 17.30 30.43 -20.96
N SER A 356 16.05 30.91 -20.89
CA SER A 356 15.52 31.73 -19.80
C SER A 356 14.77 30.94 -18.72
N GLU A 357 14.90 29.62 -18.70
CA GLU A 357 14.32 28.76 -17.68
C GLU A 357 15.41 28.05 -16.87
N LEU A 358 15.40 28.27 -15.56
CA LEU A 358 16.30 27.67 -14.58
C LEU A 358 15.57 26.57 -13.82
N PHE A 359 15.99 25.32 -13.99
CA PHE A 359 15.59 24.22 -13.12
C PHE A 359 16.53 24.17 -11.92
N VAL A 360 16.01 24.09 -10.71
CA VAL A 360 16.82 24.29 -9.50
C VAL A 360 16.32 23.45 -8.33
N HIS A 361 17.25 22.84 -7.60
CA HIS A 361 16.96 22.12 -6.38
C HIS A 361 16.51 23.08 -5.29
N SER A 362 15.53 22.68 -4.47
CA SER A 362 14.94 23.57 -3.46
C SER A 362 15.94 24.08 -2.42
N SER A 363 17.07 23.39 -2.21
CA SER A 363 18.14 23.84 -1.31
C SER A 363 18.87 25.10 -1.78
N LEU A 364 18.75 25.46 -3.06
CA LEU A 364 19.41 26.64 -3.64
C LEU A 364 18.47 27.86 -3.71
N LEU A 365 17.22 27.73 -3.25
CA LEU A 365 16.22 28.80 -3.34
C LEU A 365 16.33 29.85 -2.23
N ALA A 366 16.92 29.48 -1.10
CA ALA A 366 16.99 30.36 0.06
C ALA A 366 17.77 31.65 -0.26
N GLY A 367 17.12 32.80 -0.02
CA GLY A 367 17.73 34.12 -0.22
C GLY A 367 17.73 34.64 -1.67
N LEU A 368 17.09 33.94 -2.62
CA LEU A 368 16.94 34.43 -3.99
C LEU A 368 15.94 35.59 -4.07
N ASP A 369 16.29 36.64 -4.81
CA ASP A 369 15.34 37.67 -5.24
C ASP A 369 14.58 37.18 -6.48
N LEU A 370 13.32 36.80 -6.28
CA LEU A 370 12.43 36.28 -7.32
C LEU A 370 11.61 37.38 -8.02
N SER A 371 11.92 38.66 -7.78
CA SER A 371 11.16 39.78 -8.35
C SER A 371 11.18 39.76 -9.88
N GLY A 372 10.00 39.78 -10.50
CA GLY A 372 9.85 39.75 -11.96
C GLY A 372 10.09 38.37 -12.59
N LEU A 373 10.12 37.30 -11.78
CA LEU A 373 10.30 35.93 -12.25
C LEU A 373 9.09 35.08 -11.92
N GLN A 374 8.84 34.08 -12.75
CA GLN A 374 7.76 33.14 -12.57
C GLN A 374 8.32 31.81 -12.05
N MET A 375 7.91 31.43 -10.84
CA MET A 375 8.21 30.10 -10.30
C MET A 375 7.10 29.12 -10.67
N THR A 376 7.51 27.98 -11.25
CA THR A 376 6.63 26.87 -11.60
C THR A 376 7.07 25.62 -10.86
N VAL A 377 6.10 24.88 -10.34
CA VAL A 377 6.28 23.58 -9.72
C VAL A 377 5.60 22.52 -10.59
N ARG A 378 6.31 21.42 -10.82
CA ARG A 378 5.80 20.25 -11.55
C ARG A 378 6.00 19.01 -10.70
N TYR A 379 4.93 18.21 -10.59
CA TYR A 379 4.99 16.90 -9.95
C TYR A 379 4.97 15.78 -10.99
N SER A 380 5.83 14.78 -10.76
CA SER A 380 5.89 13.53 -11.52
C SER A 380 5.96 12.35 -10.56
N ALA A 381 5.70 11.16 -11.05
CA ALA A 381 5.91 9.92 -10.33
C ALA A 381 6.55 8.88 -11.24
N ALA A 382 7.12 7.83 -10.65
CA ALA A 382 7.77 6.77 -11.38
C ALA A 382 7.14 5.40 -11.10
N ARG A 383 6.96 4.58 -12.15
CA ARG A 383 6.35 3.25 -12.08
C ARG A 383 7.19 2.21 -12.81
N GLN A 384 7.03 0.94 -12.42
CA GLN A 384 7.66 -0.19 -13.10
C GLN A 384 6.72 -0.79 -14.14
N LEU A 385 7.26 -1.11 -15.30
CA LEU A 385 6.58 -1.81 -16.38
C LEU A 385 7.42 -3.01 -16.84
N GLY A 386 6.74 -4.05 -17.32
CA GLY A 386 7.40 -5.20 -17.96
C GLY A 386 8.04 -4.88 -19.31
N SER A 387 7.60 -3.80 -19.96
CA SER A 387 8.13 -3.29 -21.24
C SER A 387 7.97 -1.77 -21.32
N VAL A 388 8.69 -1.16 -22.27
CA VAL A 388 8.62 0.29 -22.55
C VAL A 388 7.28 0.65 -23.19
N SER A 389 6.60 1.70 -22.71
CA SER A 389 5.36 2.19 -23.34
C SER A 389 5.60 3.17 -24.50
N TYR A 390 6.76 3.83 -24.52
CA TYR A 390 7.12 4.94 -25.41
C TYR A 390 6.26 6.20 -25.28
N HIS A 391 5.32 6.25 -24.33
CA HIS A 391 4.50 7.45 -24.06
C HIS A 391 5.17 8.44 -23.12
N ASN A 392 6.14 7.99 -22.31
CA ASN A 392 6.78 8.83 -21.31
C ASN A 392 8.29 8.55 -21.22
N PRO A 393 9.09 9.46 -20.63
CA PRO A 393 10.50 9.21 -20.34
C PRO A 393 10.69 7.97 -19.46
N PHE A 394 11.69 7.17 -19.77
CA PHE A 394 11.94 5.92 -19.07
C PHE A 394 13.44 5.62 -18.94
N MET A 395 13.75 4.68 -18.05
CA MET A 395 15.04 4.02 -18.00
C MET A 395 14.87 2.51 -17.89
N GLU A 396 15.78 1.75 -18.51
CA GLU A 396 15.84 0.29 -18.35
C GLU A 396 16.81 -0.10 -17.23
N VAL A 397 16.29 -0.74 -16.19
CA VAL A 397 17.07 -1.29 -15.10
C VAL A 397 17.37 -2.76 -15.40
N LYS A 398 18.62 -3.08 -15.71
CA LYS A 398 19.06 -4.48 -15.87
C LYS A 398 19.01 -5.21 -14.52
N VAL A 399 18.24 -6.29 -14.47
CA VAL A 399 18.09 -7.16 -13.28
C VAL A 399 18.92 -8.43 -13.42
N THR A 400 18.85 -9.07 -14.58
CA THR A 400 19.73 -10.18 -14.96
C THR A 400 20.35 -9.88 -16.34
N LYS A 401 21.10 -10.83 -16.92
CA LYS A 401 21.59 -10.70 -18.30
C LYS A 401 20.45 -10.64 -19.32
N SER A 402 19.35 -11.35 -19.08
CA SER A 402 18.18 -11.46 -19.96
C SER A 402 16.99 -10.60 -19.54
N LYS A 403 16.88 -10.24 -18.25
CA LYS A 403 15.75 -9.51 -17.69
C LYS A 403 16.08 -8.04 -17.45
N LYS A 404 15.23 -7.16 -17.98
CA LYS A 404 15.22 -5.73 -17.71
C LYS A 404 13.84 -5.33 -17.17
N ILE A 405 13.82 -4.30 -16.34
CA ILE A 405 12.60 -3.66 -15.83
C ILE A 405 12.61 -2.22 -16.32
N THR A 406 11.52 -1.79 -16.94
CA THR A 406 11.37 -0.39 -17.33
C THR A 406 10.88 0.40 -16.13
N VAL A 407 11.60 1.45 -15.75
CA VAL A 407 11.14 2.48 -14.82
C VAL A 407 10.72 3.69 -15.65
N GLU A 408 9.43 3.98 -15.66
CA GLU A 408 8.83 5.05 -16.43
C GLU A 408 8.39 6.21 -15.53
N ARG A 409 8.75 7.44 -15.91
CA ARG A 409 8.31 8.67 -15.25
C ARG A 409 7.08 9.21 -15.95
N TYR A 410 5.99 9.42 -15.24
CA TYR A 410 4.77 10.05 -15.77
C TYR A 410 4.42 11.32 -14.99
N ARG A 411 3.73 12.25 -15.65
CA ARG A 411 3.22 13.46 -15.00
C ARG A 411 2.00 13.13 -14.14
N THR A 412 1.93 13.68 -12.94
CA THR A 412 0.75 13.53 -12.07
C THR A 412 -0.25 14.68 -12.21
N GLY A 413 0.11 15.72 -12.97
CA GLY A 413 -0.73 16.87 -13.28
C GLY A 413 -0.05 17.87 -14.21
N GLY A 414 -0.72 19.01 -14.42
CA GLY A 414 -0.21 20.16 -15.16
C GLY A 414 0.93 20.90 -14.46
N ASP A 415 1.48 21.92 -15.11
CA ASP A 415 2.44 22.82 -14.50
C ASP A 415 1.68 23.76 -13.56
N ILE A 416 2.24 23.99 -12.37
CA ILE A 416 1.60 24.79 -11.33
C ILE A 416 2.43 26.05 -11.14
N ILE A 417 1.89 27.18 -11.55
CA ILE A 417 2.49 28.48 -11.31
C ILE A 417 2.20 28.85 -9.84
N LEU A 418 3.23 29.28 -9.13
CA LEU A 418 3.09 29.82 -7.78
C LEU A 418 2.83 31.31 -7.86
N GLU A 419 1.92 31.80 -7.03
CA GLU A 419 1.77 33.24 -6.82
C GLU A 419 3.06 33.81 -6.20
N ALA A 420 3.28 35.12 -6.33
CA ALA A 420 4.55 35.73 -5.92
C ALA A 420 4.85 35.53 -4.43
N ASP A 421 3.83 35.60 -3.58
CA ASP A 421 3.92 35.35 -2.14
C ASP A 421 4.14 33.86 -1.82
N GLU A 422 3.46 32.96 -2.52
CA GLU A 422 3.68 31.50 -2.44
C GLU A 422 5.13 31.14 -2.81
N ALA A 423 5.66 31.71 -3.90
CA ALA A 423 7.02 31.48 -4.37
C ALA A 423 8.06 32.01 -3.38
N ALA A 424 7.86 33.23 -2.85
CA ALA A 424 8.73 33.82 -1.84
C ALA A 424 8.71 33.01 -0.53
N CYS A 425 7.53 32.56 -0.09
CA CYS A 425 7.36 31.72 1.09
C CYS A 425 8.08 30.37 0.92
N PHE A 426 7.88 29.70 -0.22
CA PHE A 426 8.55 28.44 -0.51
C PHE A 426 10.08 28.59 -0.60
N ALA A 427 10.57 29.65 -1.24
CA ALA A 427 12.00 29.92 -1.31
C ALA A 427 12.62 30.20 0.07
N GLY A 428 11.91 30.91 0.95
CA GLY A 428 12.39 31.25 2.29
C GLY A 428 12.30 30.12 3.31
N THR A 429 11.25 29.29 3.24
CA THR A 429 10.93 28.29 4.29
C THR A 429 11.06 26.84 3.83
N GLY A 430 11.09 26.59 2.51
CA GLY A 430 10.98 25.26 1.92
C GLY A 430 9.58 24.65 2.00
N VAL A 431 8.58 25.38 2.53
CA VAL A 431 7.20 24.91 2.69
C VAL A 431 6.37 25.26 1.47
N MET A 432 5.70 24.26 0.90
CA MET A 432 4.79 24.45 -0.24
C MET A 432 3.40 24.95 0.21
N PRO A 433 2.67 25.65 -0.67
CA PRO A 433 1.28 26.04 -0.40
C PRO A 433 0.37 24.86 -0.05
N VAL A 434 -0.58 25.08 0.85
CA VAL A 434 -1.50 24.03 1.36
C VAL A 434 -2.26 23.34 0.22
N ARG A 435 -2.62 24.06 -0.85
CA ARG A 435 -3.28 23.49 -2.03
C ARG A 435 -2.45 22.41 -2.75
N LEU A 436 -1.15 22.30 -2.45
CA LEU A 436 -0.24 21.28 -3.00
C LEU A 436 0.06 20.14 -2.02
N ALA A 437 -0.54 20.14 -0.83
CA ALA A 437 -0.30 19.15 0.21
C ALA A 437 -0.49 17.70 -0.27
N ALA A 438 -1.45 17.45 -1.16
CA ALA A 438 -1.71 16.13 -1.74
C ALA A 438 -0.50 15.55 -2.51
N TYR A 439 0.40 16.38 -3.04
CA TYR A 439 1.63 15.92 -3.68
C TYR A 439 2.81 15.83 -2.70
N GLU A 440 2.76 16.62 -1.63
CA GLU A 440 3.88 16.87 -0.73
C GLU A 440 3.93 15.89 0.45
N GLN A 441 2.78 15.57 1.04
CA GLN A 441 2.67 14.77 2.24
C GLN A 441 1.63 13.66 2.12
N ILE A 442 1.73 12.66 2.99
CA ILE A 442 0.74 11.58 3.08
C ILE A 442 -0.45 12.12 3.85
N ASN A 443 -1.66 11.94 3.33
CA ASN A 443 -2.88 12.29 4.05
C ASN A 443 -2.97 11.53 5.37
N GLU A 444 -3.26 12.26 6.45
CA GLU A 444 -3.40 11.70 7.79
C GLU A 444 -4.81 11.16 8.04
N GLY A 445 -4.92 10.31 9.07
CA GLY A 445 -6.17 9.81 9.58
C GLY A 445 -6.84 8.73 8.73
N LEU A 446 -7.82 8.07 9.35
CA LEU A 446 -8.72 7.13 8.69
C LEU A 446 -9.56 7.86 7.62
N GLN A 447 -10.26 7.08 6.80
CA GLN A 447 -11.19 7.62 5.82
C GLN A 447 -12.35 8.32 6.53
N GLU A 448 -12.70 9.53 6.09
CA GLU A 448 -13.86 10.21 6.64
C GLU A 448 -15.17 9.54 6.21
N TYR A 449 -16.17 9.62 7.08
CA TYR A 449 -17.53 9.14 6.80
C TYR A 449 -18.32 10.27 6.16
N VAL A 450 -18.10 10.45 4.86
CA VAL A 450 -18.70 11.50 4.02
C VAL A 450 -19.60 10.93 2.96
#